data_AF-A0A1Q6LIG7-F1
#
_entry.id   AF-A0A1Q6LIG7-F1
#
_cell.length_a   1.000
_cell.length_b   1.000
_cell.length_c   1.000
_cell.angle_alpha   90.00
_cell.angle_beta   90.00
_cell.angle_gamma   90.00
#
_symmetry.space_group_name_H-M   'P 1'
#
loop_
_entity.id
_entity.type
_entity.pdbx_description
1 polymer ?
#
loop_
_entity_poly.entity_id
_entity_poly.type
_entity_poly.pdbx_seq_one_letter_code
_entity_poly.pdbx_strand_id
1 'polypeptide(L)'
;MGIAKTILTVVYFIIAIAMIILALIQTKEDGGLSSTITGSSTNNFYEKNKGRTKEGKQKRWTIILAILFAILSIALGILYMA
;
A
#
# COMPACT_ATOMS: atom_id res chain seq x y z
N MET A 1 -3.76 -31.19 -8.45
CA MET A 1 -2.82 -30.05 -8.62
C MET A 1 -3.33 -28.93 -9.52
N GLY A 2 -4.21 -29.16 -10.49
CA GLY A 2 -4.75 -28.08 -11.35
C GLY A 2 -5.70 -27.13 -10.62
N ILE A 3 -6.74 -27.67 -9.98
CA ILE A 3 -7.82 -26.87 -9.36
C ILE A 3 -7.31 -25.98 -8.22
N ALA A 4 -6.44 -26.52 -7.35
CA ALA A 4 -5.86 -25.74 -6.25
C ALA A 4 -4.98 -24.59 -6.75
N LYS A 5 -4.15 -24.80 -7.79
CA LYS A 5 -3.37 -23.75 -8.44
C LYS A 5 -4.29 -22.69 -9.07
N THR A 6 -5.35 -23.09 -9.77
CA THR A 6 -6.35 -22.18 -10.34
C THR A 6 -7.03 -21.31 -9.29
N ILE A 7 -7.47 -21.91 -8.17
CA ILE A 7 -8.10 -21.15 -7.06
C ILE A 7 -7.11 -20.13 -6.50
N LEU A 8 -5.85 -20.53 -6.27
CA LEU A 8 -4.82 -19.65 -5.75
C LEU A 8 -4.53 -18.48 -6.70
N THR A 9 -4.48 -18.74 -8.02
CA THR A 9 -4.30 -17.71 -9.05
C THR A 9 -5.46 -16.73 -9.08
N VAL A 10 -6.71 -17.21 -8.99
CA VAL A 10 -7.90 -16.33 -8.97
C VAL A 10 -7.90 -15.45 -7.72
N VAL A 11 -7.59 -16.01 -6.55
CA VAL A 11 -7.48 -15.23 -5.30
C VAL A 11 -6.38 -14.18 -5.40
N TYR A 12 -5.21 -14.55 -5.94
CA TYR A 12 -4.11 -13.60 -6.15
C TYR A 12 -4.49 -12.48 -7.11
N PHE A 13 -5.21 -12.79 -8.19
CA PHE A 13 -5.68 -11.82 -9.16
C PHE A 13 -6.66 -10.81 -8.53
N ILE A 14 -7.58 -11.27 -7.67
CA ILE A 14 -8.49 -10.40 -6.92
C ILE A 14 -7.71 -9.47 -5.97
N ILE A 15 -6.72 -10.01 -5.25
CA ILE A 15 -5.86 -9.22 -4.35
C ILE A 15 -5.06 -8.18 -5.15
N ALA A 16 -4.57 -8.53 -6.35
CA ALA A 16 -3.86 -7.62 -7.23
C ALA A 16 -4.74 -6.44 -7.67
N ILE A 17 -5.99 -6.70 -8.07
CA ILE A 17 -6.94 -5.65 -8.45
C ILE A 17 -7.26 -4.75 -7.26
N ALA A 18 -7.55 -5.34 -6.09
CA ALA A 18 -7.81 -4.58 -4.87
C ALA A 18 -6.62 -3.68 -4.50
N MET A 19 -5.40 -4.18 -4.66
CA MET A 19 -4.15 -3.43 -4.46
C MET A 19 -4.03 -2.25 -5.43
N ILE A 20 -4.34 -2.43 -6.71
CA ILE A 20 -4.31 -1.36 -7.71
C ILE A 20 -5.32 -0.28 -7.34
N ILE A 21 -6.56 -0.64 -7.00
CA ILE A 21 -7.59 0.33 -6.59
C ILE A 21 -7.14 1.11 -5.35
N LEU A 22 -6.61 0.43 -4.33
CA LEU A 22 -6.09 1.09 -3.14
C LEU A 22 -4.90 2.01 -3.46
N ALA A 23 -4.02 1.60 -4.37
CA ALA A 23 -2.89 2.41 -4.84
C ALA A 23 -3.34 3.66 -5.62
N LEU A 24 -4.42 3.58 -6.40
CA LEU A 24 -4.99 4.73 -7.12
C LEU A 24 -5.70 5.70 -6.18
N ILE A 25 -6.37 5.20 -5.14
CA ILE A 25 -7.05 6.05 -4.13
C ILE A 25 -6.03 6.66 -3.16
N GLN A 26 -4.81 6.12 -3.03
CA GLN A 26 -3.76 6.76 -2.24
C GLN A 26 -3.41 8.13 -2.83
N THR A 27 -3.90 9.18 -2.20
CA THR A 27 -3.51 10.56 -2.47
C THR A 27 -2.01 10.72 -2.21
N LYS A 28 -1.31 11.34 -3.17
CA LYS A 28 0.06 11.81 -2.93
C LYS A 28 -0.04 12.92 -1.90
N GLU A 29 0.59 12.74 -0.75
CA GLU A 29 0.82 13.86 0.16
C GLU A 29 1.74 14.82 -0.58
N ASP A 30 1.19 15.94 -1.04
CA ASP A 30 1.97 17.03 -1.64
C ASP A 30 2.99 17.50 -0.60
N GLY A 31 4.20 16.98 -0.76
CA GLY A 31 5.34 17.23 0.10
C GLY A 31 5.91 18.61 -0.19
N GLY A 32 5.41 19.61 0.53
CA GLY A 32 6.31 20.43 1.33
C GLY A 32 6.99 21.63 0.67
N LEU A 33 6.69 22.03 -0.56
CA LEU A 33 7.24 23.31 -1.06
C LEU A 33 6.79 24.49 -0.19
N SER A 34 5.54 24.47 0.28
CA SER A 34 5.02 25.46 1.23
C SER A 34 5.60 25.34 2.65
N SER A 35 6.06 24.15 3.05
CA SER A 35 6.67 23.90 4.37
C SER A 35 8.15 24.28 4.40
N THR A 36 8.87 24.17 3.27
CA THR A 36 10.26 24.65 3.13
C THR A 36 10.33 26.16 2.96
N ILE A 37 9.34 26.80 2.33
CA ILE A 37 9.31 28.26 2.09
C ILE A 37 8.95 29.08 3.32
N THR A 38 8.12 28.55 4.23
CA THR A 38 7.56 29.36 5.34
C THR A 38 8.40 29.38 6.61
N GLY A 39 9.50 28.63 6.70
CA GLY A 39 10.45 28.68 7.82
C GLY A 39 9.85 28.41 9.21
N SER A 40 8.60 27.93 9.31
CA SER A 40 7.93 27.69 10.59
C SER A 40 8.18 26.27 11.05
N SER A 41 9.38 26.05 11.59
CA SER A 41 9.78 24.79 12.26
C SER A 41 9.16 24.62 13.65
N THR A 42 8.12 25.36 14.03
CA THR A 42 7.78 25.48 15.46
C THR A 42 6.63 24.60 15.94
N ASN A 43 5.54 24.36 15.21
CA ASN A 43 4.40 23.62 15.81
C ASN A 43 3.36 23.15 14.79
N ASN A 44 3.75 22.40 13.75
CA ASN A 44 2.74 21.89 12.81
C ASN A 44 1.99 20.70 13.44
N PHE A 45 0.88 20.99 14.13
CA PHE A 45 -0.05 20.00 14.73
C PHE A 45 -0.43 18.87 13.76
N TYR A 46 -0.44 19.19 12.46
CA TYR A 46 -0.70 18.26 11.37
C TYR A 46 0.41 17.20 11.21
N GLU A 47 1.69 17.56 11.32
CA GLU A 47 2.80 16.59 11.25
C GLU A 47 2.83 15.65 12.46
N LYS A 48 2.59 16.19 13.66
CA LYS A 48 2.56 15.38 14.90
C LYS A 48 1.40 14.39 14.93
N ASN A 49 0.29 14.69 14.24
CA ASN A 49 -0.89 13.83 14.15
C ASN A 49 -1.09 13.18 12.78
N LYS A 50 -0.13 13.29 11.86
CA LYS A 50 -0.23 12.81 10.47
C LYS A 50 -0.53 11.30 10.39
N GLY A 51 -0.02 10.52 11.34
CA GLY A 51 -0.33 9.09 11.44
C GLY A 51 -1.75 8.76 11.93
N ARG A 52 -2.49 9.73 12.47
CA ARG A 52 -3.87 9.57 12.97
C ARG A 52 -4.92 10.02 11.95
N THR A 53 -4.52 10.71 10.88
CA THR A 53 -5.43 11.12 9.80
C THR A 53 -5.88 9.91 8.98
N LYS A 54 -7.00 10.06 8.26
CA LYS A 54 -7.53 8.99 7.40
C LYS A 54 -6.51 8.59 6.32
N GLU A 55 -5.81 9.58 5.76
CA GLU A 55 -4.76 9.39 4.75
C GLU A 55 -3.53 8.65 5.32
N GLY A 56 -3.06 9.04 6.52
CA GLY A 56 -1.93 8.38 7.17
C GLY A 56 -2.23 6.91 7.52
N LYS A 57 -3.47 6.58 7.89
CA LYS A 57 -3.90 5.20 8.09
C LYS A 57 -3.98 4.43 6.78
N GLN A 58 -4.57 5.01 5.72
CA GLN A 58 -4.69 4.37 4.41
C GLN A 58 -3.32 4.05 3.79
N LYS A 59 -2.34 4.93 3.94
CA LYS A 59 -0.95 4.72 3.52
C LYS A 59 -0.32 3.53 4.25
N ARG A 60 -0.47 3.44 5.58
CA ARG A 60 0.04 2.30 6.37
C ARG A 60 -0.60 0.98 5.96
N TRP A 61 -1.92 0.96 5.76
CA TRP A 61 -2.63 -0.24 5.29
C TRP A 61 -2.15 -0.67 3.91
N THR A 62 -1.92 0.28 2.99
CA THR A 62 -1.47 -0.08 1.65
C THR A 62 -0.04 -0.61 1.64
N ILE A 63 0.84 -0.12 2.51
CA ILE A 63 2.19 -0.68 2.69
C ILE A 63 2.12 -2.13 3.17
N ILE A 64 1.27 -2.42 4.16
CA ILE A 64 1.09 -3.79 4.68
C ILE A 64 0.56 -4.72 3.58
N LEU A 65 -0.46 -4.28 2.84
CA LEU A 65 -1.04 -5.05 1.74
C LEU A 65 -0.04 -5.25 0.58
N ALA A 66 0.82 -4.26 0.30
CA ALA A 66 1.88 -4.39 -0.70
C ALA A 66 2.92 -5.45 -0.32
N ILE A 67 3.34 -5.48 0.94
CA ILE A 67 4.26 -6.50 1.45
C ILE A 67 3.61 -7.88 1.37
N LEU A 68 2.35 -8.01 1.78
CA LEU A 68 1.61 -9.27 1.70
C LEU A 68 1.48 -9.77 0.25
N PHE A 69 1.18 -8.85 -0.68
CA PHE A 69 1.09 -9.14 -2.10
C PHE A 69 2.43 -9.65 -2.67
N ALA A 70 3.54 -9.01 -2.30
CA ALA A 70 4.87 -9.42 -2.73
C ALA A 70 5.23 -10.84 -2.23
N ILE A 71 4.95 -11.14 -0.96
CA ILE A 71 5.18 -12.48 -0.39
C ILE A 71 4.34 -13.53 -1.11
N LEU A 72 3.05 -13.27 -1.32
CA LEU A 72 2.16 -14.16 -2.07
C LEU A 72 2.63 -14.37 -3.51
N SER A 73 3.14 -13.31 -4.16
CA SER A 73 3.70 -13.38 -5.51
C SER A 73 4.90 -14.33 -5.59
N ILE A 74 5.81 -14.25 -4.62
CA ILE A 74 6.98 -15.13 -4.54
C ILE A 74 6.54 -16.57 -4.27
N ALA A 75 5.63 -16.78 -3.32
CA ALA A 75 5.12 -18.10 -2.97
C ALA A 75 4.43 -18.78 -4.16
N LEU A 76 3.59 -18.04 -4.90
CA LEU A 76 2.95 -18.53 -6.13
C LEU A 76 3.97 -18.80 -7.23
N GLY A 77 4.97 -17.94 -7.40
CA GLY A 77 6.04 -18.14 -8.37
C GLY A 77 6.81 -19.43 -8.12
N ILE A 78 7.19 -19.69 -6.87
CA ILE A 78 7.86 -20.94 -6.48
C ILE A 78 6.93 -22.15 -6.68
N LEU A 79 5.66 -22.05 -6.29
CA LEU A 79 4.67 -23.14 -6.45
C LEU A 79 4.35 -23.46 -7.91
N TYR A 80 4.50 -22.50 -8.83
CA TYR A 80 4.31 -22.70 -10.27
C TYR A 80 5.59 -23.17 -10.99
N MET A 81 6.77 -22.76 -10.53
CA MET A 81 8.06 -23.26 -11.04
C MET A 81 8.41 -24.66 -10.53
N ALA A 82 7.89 -25.06 -9.36
CA ALA A 82 7.97 -26.42 -8.81
C ALA A 82 6.82 -27.32 -9.32
#